data_AF-A0A353KSE3-F1
#
_entry.id   AF-A0A353KSE3-F1
#
_cell.length_a   1.000
_cell.length_b   1.000
_cell.length_c   1.000
_cell.angle_alpha   90.00
_cell.angle_beta   90.00
_cell.angle_gamma   90.00
#
_symmetry.space_group_name_H-M   'P 1'
#
loop_
_entity.id
_entity.type
_entity.pdbx_description
1 polymer ?
#
loop_
_entity_poly.entity_id
_entity_poly.type
_entity_poly.pdbx_seq_one_letter_code
_entity_poly.pdbx_strand_id
1 'polypeptide(L)'
;FEDLDVPPTLVSFAVTTGKTKDVVSGEFKHAGNPVIILRPETDENGLPKAGSVIENIRKVTSLIRENAAVSAYTPAYGGIAEAVYKMCIGNGLGFKYAEHVKTEDIFAYSYGSFILETTGEIVGETLGYTTEDKTIRLGSESLALSELSEIYEGRLESVYPCMEKPAAYTETFSYNKKEIYVPNIKIGKPRVLIPVFPGTNCEYDTAKVMEDAGAESRIFVINNLTKDGITRSVDEFAKEVGKSQMIFLPGGFSGGDEPDGSGKFIMAFFRNAKIKESVRELLGKRDGLMCGICNGFQALIKLGLVPFGDIVDTDENCPTLTFNKIARHQSKLVRIRVSSNKSPWLKNTEVGDVYTVPVSHGEGRFYASDEVIKRLAENGQIATQYVDLDGNATEDIRFNPNGSAFAIEGITSPDGRVFGKMGHSERTGDGLYKNVEGNYDMKMFKSAVEYFTK
;
A
#
# COMPACT_ATOMS: atom_id res chain seq x y z
N PHE A 1 -1.47 -31.75 24.90
CA PHE A 1 -1.19 -30.61 25.80
C PHE A 1 -2.13 -30.80 26.96
N GLU A 2 -1.62 -31.18 28.14
CA GLU A 2 -2.41 -31.94 29.14
C GLU A 2 -3.12 -33.12 28.44
N ASP A 3 -4.43 -33.28 28.65
CA ASP A 3 -5.25 -34.37 28.10
C ASP A 3 -5.73 -34.13 26.65
N LEU A 4 -5.19 -33.13 25.94
CA LEU A 4 -5.53 -32.85 24.54
C LEU A 4 -4.54 -33.53 23.59
N ASP A 5 -5.06 -34.48 22.80
CA ASP A 5 -4.33 -35.07 21.68
C ASP A 5 -4.34 -34.14 20.46
N VAL A 6 -3.16 -33.91 19.88
CA VAL A 6 -3.02 -33.17 18.62
C VAL A 6 -2.95 -34.20 17.49
N PRO A 7 -3.83 -34.11 16.47
CA PRO A 7 -3.74 -35.01 15.33
C PRO A 7 -2.37 -34.87 14.64
N PRO A 8 -1.81 -35.95 14.07
CA PRO A 8 -0.57 -35.87 13.30
C PRO A 8 -0.67 -34.75 12.25
N THR A 9 0.17 -33.73 12.39
CA THR A 9 0.09 -32.52 11.58
C THR A 9 1.34 -32.42 10.70
N LEU A 10 1.14 -32.50 9.38
CA LEU A 10 2.18 -32.23 8.39
C LEU A 10 1.96 -30.83 7.82
N VAL A 11 2.96 -29.96 7.97
CA VAL A 11 3.00 -28.65 7.31
C VAL A 11 4.10 -28.68 6.26
N SER A 12 3.75 -28.37 5.01
CA SER A 12 4.69 -28.38 3.87
C SER A 12 4.74 -27.01 3.22
N PHE A 13 5.95 -26.59 2.85
CA PHE A 13 6.20 -25.34 2.12
C PHE A 13 6.93 -25.67 0.82
N ALA A 14 6.41 -25.17 -0.31
CA ALA A 14 7.05 -25.29 -1.61
C ALA A 14 7.58 -23.92 -2.05
N VAL A 15 8.83 -23.88 -2.53
CA VAL A 15 9.48 -22.66 -3.01
C VAL A 15 9.98 -22.89 -4.43
N THR A 16 9.66 -21.95 -5.33
CA THR A 16 10.14 -21.97 -6.72
C THR A 16 10.29 -20.53 -7.23
N THR A 17 10.88 -20.38 -8.41
CA THR A 17 10.98 -19.10 -9.12
C THR A 17 10.23 -19.18 -10.44
N GLY A 18 9.74 -18.03 -10.92
CA GLY A 18 8.98 -17.92 -12.15
C GLY A 18 8.99 -16.49 -12.70
N LYS A 19 8.46 -16.30 -13.90
CA LYS A 19 8.31 -14.96 -14.47
C LYS A 19 7.03 -14.33 -13.93
N THR A 20 7.09 -13.08 -13.49
CA THR A 20 5.93 -12.35 -12.94
C THR A 20 4.74 -12.29 -13.90
N LYS A 21 5.00 -12.29 -15.22
CA LYS A 21 3.95 -12.34 -16.23
C LYS A 21 3.14 -13.65 -16.21
N ASP A 22 3.77 -14.76 -15.79
CA ASP A 22 3.16 -16.10 -15.73
C ASP A 22 2.42 -16.33 -14.38
N VAL A 23 2.35 -15.31 -13.52
CA VAL A 23 1.60 -15.35 -12.26
C VAL A 23 0.19 -14.82 -12.48
N VAL A 24 -0.81 -15.63 -12.14
CA VAL A 24 -2.23 -15.25 -12.05
C VAL A 24 -2.69 -15.30 -10.61
N SER A 25 -3.65 -14.44 -10.26
CA SER A 25 -4.31 -14.45 -8.97
C SER A 25 -5.61 -15.24 -9.03
N GLY A 26 -6.23 -15.44 -7.86
CA GLY A 26 -7.39 -16.34 -7.72
C GLY A 26 -8.72 -15.70 -8.08
N GLU A 27 -8.85 -14.38 -7.98
CA GLU A 27 -10.10 -13.70 -8.28
C GLU A 27 -10.45 -13.76 -9.77
N PHE A 28 -11.74 -13.91 -10.07
CA PHE A 28 -12.26 -13.90 -11.43
C PHE A 28 -11.96 -12.57 -12.13
N LYS A 29 -11.83 -12.54 -13.45
CA LYS A 29 -11.34 -11.37 -14.20
C LYS A 29 -12.42 -10.70 -15.02
N HIS A 30 -13.28 -11.48 -15.66
CA HIS A 30 -14.33 -10.94 -16.53
C HIS A 30 -15.63 -11.68 -16.33
N ALA A 31 -16.75 -10.99 -16.50
CA ALA A 31 -18.06 -11.63 -16.55
C ALA A 31 -18.29 -12.36 -17.87
N GLY A 32 -19.07 -13.44 -17.83
CA GLY A 32 -19.39 -14.27 -18.99
C GLY A 32 -18.33 -15.30 -19.34
N ASN A 33 -17.17 -15.30 -18.66
CA ASN A 33 -16.13 -16.28 -18.91
C ASN A 33 -16.56 -17.67 -18.41
N PRO A 34 -16.29 -18.74 -19.18
CA PRO A 34 -16.42 -20.11 -18.69
C PRO A 34 -15.40 -20.37 -17.58
N VAL A 35 -15.84 -21.15 -16.60
CA VAL A 35 -15.01 -21.65 -15.52
C VAL A 35 -15.04 -23.16 -15.55
N ILE A 36 -13.86 -23.77 -15.62
CA ILE A 36 -13.68 -25.21 -15.63
C ILE A 36 -13.06 -25.69 -14.32
N ILE A 37 -13.20 -26.98 -14.06
CA ILE A 37 -12.47 -27.66 -13.00
C ILE A 37 -11.68 -28.84 -13.57
N LEU A 38 -10.42 -28.93 -13.15
CA LEU A 38 -9.55 -30.06 -13.44
C LEU A 38 -9.44 -30.91 -12.18
N ARG A 39 -9.96 -32.13 -12.23
CA ARG A 39 -9.91 -33.09 -11.13
C ARG A 39 -8.76 -34.08 -11.32
N PRO A 40 -8.02 -34.43 -10.27
CA PRO A 40 -7.12 -35.57 -10.34
C PRO A 40 -7.93 -36.86 -10.30
N GLU A 41 -7.36 -37.94 -10.85
CA GLU A 41 -7.84 -39.28 -10.54
C GLU A 41 -7.70 -39.56 -9.03
N THR A 42 -8.66 -40.28 -8.46
CA THR A 42 -8.61 -40.74 -7.07
C THR A 42 -8.30 -42.23 -6.98
N ASP A 43 -7.70 -42.64 -5.86
CA ASP A 43 -7.57 -44.04 -5.49
C ASP A 43 -8.87 -44.59 -4.87
N GLU A 44 -8.83 -45.84 -4.42
CA GLU A 44 -9.94 -46.54 -3.78
C GLU A 44 -10.42 -45.91 -2.46
N ASN A 45 -9.58 -45.08 -1.83
CA ASN A 45 -9.89 -44.34 -0.61
C ASN A 45 -10.39 -42.92 -0.90
N GLY A 46 -10.57 -42.56 -2.17
CA GLY A 46 -10.94 -41.21 -2.59
C GLY A 46 -9.80 -40.19 -2.50
N LEU A 47 -8.55 -40.63 -2.34
CA LEU A 47 -7.39 -39.75 -2.27
C LEU A 47 -6.83 -39.45 -3.67
N PRO A 48 -6.39 -38.21 -3.96
CA PRO A 48 -5.79 -37.87 -5.25
C PRO A 48 -4.53 -38.68 -5.55
N LYS A 49 -4.48 -39.30 -6.73
CA LYS A 49 -3.27 -39.96 -7.23
C LYS A 49 -2.22 -38.92 -7.61
N ALA A 50 -1.03 -39.02 -7.04
CA ALA A 50 0.05 -38.05 -7.22
C ALA A 50 0.41 -37.79 -8.70
N GLY A 51 0.45 -38.83 -9.55
CA GLY A 51 0.73 -38.68 -10.98
C GLY A 51 -0.28 -37.78 -11.70
N SER A 52 -1.57 -37.98 -11.44
CA SER A 52 -2.66 -37.19 -12.03
C SER A 52 -2.66 -35.74 -11.53
N VAL A 53 -2.34 -35.51 -10.25
CA VAL A 53 -2.16 -34.15 -9.71
C VAL A 53 -1.02 -33.42 -10.42
N ILE A 54 0.12 -34.08 -10.65
CA ILE A 54 1.26 -33.49 -11.36
C ILE A 54 0.89 -33.15 -12.81
N GLU A 55 0.12 -34.01 -13.49
CA GLU A 55 -0.40 -33.73 -14.83
C GLU A 55 -1.30 -32.50 -14.87
N ASN A 56 -2.22 -32.38 -13.90
CA ASN A 56 -3.06 -31.19 -13.76
C ASN A 56 -2.21 -29.92 -13.53
N ILE A 57 -1.20 -29.96 -12.65
CA ILE A 57 -0.29 -28.82 -12.43
C ILE A 57 0.40 -28.41 -13.73
N ARG A 58 0.88 -29.37 -14.54
CA ARG A 58 1.50 -29.09 -15.84
C ARG A 58 0.50 -28.44 -16.81
N LYS A 59 -0.73 -28.97 -16.86
CA LYS A 59 -1.79 -28.43 -17.72
C LYS A 59 -2.15 -27.00 -17.32
N VAL A 60 -2.41 -26.74 -16.03
CA VAL A 60 -2.66 -25.40 -15.49
C VAL A 60 -1.54 -24.44 -15.87
N THR A 61 -0.28 -24.86 -15.68
CA THR A 61 0.89 -24.04 -16.03
C THR A 61 0.93 -23.69 -17.52
N SER A 62 0.61 -24.64 -18.41
CA SER A 62 0.54 -24.39 -19.86
C SER A 62 -0.55 -23.38 -20.19
N LEU A 63 -1.76 -23.60 -19.67
CA LEU A 63 -2.93 -22.75 -19.91
C LEU A 63 -2.68 -21.30 -19.47
N ILE A 64 -2.05 -21.09 -18.31
CA ILE A 64 -1.69 -19.76 -17.84
C ILE A 64 -0.67 -19.09 -18.78
N ARG A 65 0.38 -19.82 -19.19
CA ARG A 65 1.42 -19.29 -20.08
C ARG A 65 0.91 -18.95 -21.49
N GLU A 66 -0.13 -19.66 -21.92
CA GLU A 66 -0.83 -19.43 -23.19
C GLU A 66 -1.91 -18.32 -23.08
N ASN A 67 -2.11 -17.74 -21.88
CA ASN A 67 -3.21 -16.82 -21.54
C ASN A 67 -4.62 -17.41 -21.79
N ALA A 68 -4.71 -18.74 -21.77
CA ALA A 68 -5.95 -19.48 -21.92
C ALA A 68 -6.68 -19.62 -20.58
N ALA A 69 -5.96 -19.56 -19.46
CA ALA A 69 -6.50 -19.42 -18.11
C ALA A 69 -6.02 -18.11 -17.47
N VAL A 70 -6.96 -17.29 -16.98
CA VAL A 70 -6.68 -15.92 -16.48
C VAL A 70 -6.81 -15.79 -14.95
N SER A 71 -7.43 -16.76 -14.30
CA SER A 71 -7.42 -16.95 -12.85
C SER A 71 -7.36 -18.44 -12.51
N ALA A 72 -6.82 -18.76 -11.34
CA ALA A 72 -6.70 -20.14 -10.88
C ALA A 72 -6.81 -20.25 -9.35
N TYR A 73 -7.55 -21.24 -8.87
CA TYR A 73 -7.71 -21.52 -7.44
C TYR A 73 -7.79 -23.02 -7.17
N THR A 74 -7.31 -23.47 -6.01
CA THR A 74 -7.45 -24.87 -5.56
C THR A 74 -8.50 -24.95 -4.45
N PRO A 75 -9.51 -25.83 -4.55
CA PRO A 75 -10.43 -26.08 -3.44
C PRO A 75 -9.70 -26.48 -2.16
N ALA A 76 -10.19 -25.95 -1.03
CA ALA A 76 -9.70 -26.23 0.32
C ALA A 76 -10.77 -27.00 1.11
N TYR A 77 -10.80 -26.81 2.44
CA TYR A 77 -11.70 -27.55 3.33
C TYR A 77 -13.19 -27.33 3.02
N GLY A 78 -13.61 -26.11 2.66
CA GLY A 78 -14.99 -25.79 2.28
C GLY A 78 -15.34 -26.15 0.83
N GLY A 79 -14.52 -26.95 0.16
CA GLY A 79 -14.80 -27.49 -1.16
C GLY A 79 -14.80 -26.44 -2.27
N ILE A 80 -15.54 -26.74 -3.33
CA ILE A 80 -15.69 -25.87 -4.51
C ILE A 80 -16.49 -24.62 -4.15
N ALA A 81 -17.50 -24.74 -3.29
CA ALA A 81 -18.34 -23.62 -2.89
C ALA A 81 -17.52 -22.49 -2.23
N GLU A 82 -16.65 -22.83 -1.27
CA GLU A 82 -15.74 -21.87 -0.65
C GLU A 82 -14.77 -21.27 -1.67
N ALA A 83 -14.22 -22.11 -2.55
CA ALA A 83 -13.27 -21.64 -3.57
C ALA A 83 -13.94 -20.63 -4.52
N VAL A 84 -15.10 -20.96 -5.10
CA VAL A 84 -15.87 -20.07 -5.97
C VAL A 84 -16.20 -18.76 -5.25
N TYR A 85 -16.66 -18.82 -4.00
CA TYR A 85 -16.90 -17.62 -3.22
C TYR A 85 -15.63 -16.76 -3.08
N LYS A 86 -14.50 -17.37 -2.72
CA LYS A 86 -13.21 -16.67 -2.62
C LYS A 86 -12.68 -16.12 -3.95
N MET A 87 -13.05 -16.72 -5.07
CA MET A 87 -12.75 -16.20 -6.41
C MET A 87 -13.69 -15.05 -6.82
N CYS A 88 -14.89 -14.97 -6.24
CA CYS A 88 -15.86 -13.88 -6.47
C CYS A 88 -15.58 -12.63 -5.60
N ILE A 89 -15.11 -12.82 -4.36
CA ILE A 89 -14.89 -11.70 -3.44
C ILE A 89 -13.70 -10.84 -3.88
N GLY A 90 -13.79 -9.54 -3.59
CA GLY A 90 -12.75 -8.55 -3.90
C GLY A 90 -13.12 -7.64 -5.08
N ASN A 91 -13.60 -8.22 -6.19
CA ASN A 91 -14.08 -7.45 -7.35
C ASN A 91 -15.61 -7.51 -7.54
N GLY A 92 -16.29 -8.42 -6.85
CA GLY A 92 -17.74 -8.51 -6.84
C GLY A 92 -18.34 -9.19 -8.06
N LEU A 93 -17.54 -9.85 -8.90
CA LEU A 93 -18.08 -10.71 -9.96
C LEU A 93 -18.85 -11.87 -9.33
N GLY A 94 -20.05 -12.13 -9.85
CA GLY A 94 -20.86 -13.27 -9.47
C GLY A 94 -20.46 -14.57 -10.19
N PHE A 95 -21.16 -15.64 -9.87
CA PHE A 95 -20.94 -16.95 -10.46
C PHE A 95 -22.25 -17.73 -10.62
N LYS A 96 -22.43 -18.36 -11.78
CA LYS A 96 -23.54 -19.27 -12.06
C LYS A 96 -23.00 -20.66 -12.36
N TYR A 97 -23.31 -21.63 -11.51
CA TYR A 97 -22.97 -23.03 -11.73
C TYR A 97 -23.68 -23.59 -12.97
N ALA A 98 -23.05 -24.55 -13.65
CA ALA A 98 -23.66 -25.28 -14.75
C ALA A 98 -24.79 -26.21 -14.26
N GLU A 99 -25.77 -26.52 -15.11
CA GLU A 99 -27.00 -27.25 -14.73
C GLU A 99 -26.77 -28.66 -14.18
N HIS A 100 -25.64 -29.29 -14.54
CA HIS A 100 -25.31 -30.64 -14.09
C HIS A 100 -24.62 -30.68 -12.71
N VAL A 101 -24.16 -29.53 -12.21
CA VAL A 101 -23.49 -29.43 -10.91
C VAL A 101 -24.53 -29.56 -9.80
N LYS A 102 -24.22 -30.36 -8.77
CA LYS A 102 -25.12 -30.57 -7.62
C LYS A 102 -24.57 -29.93 -6.35
N THR A 103 -25.48 -29.64 -5.42
CA THR A 103 -25.15 -29.06 -4.11
C THR A 103 -24.20 -29.97 -3.32
N GLU A 104 -24.43 -31.29 -3.32
CA GLU A 104 -23.57 -32.23 -2.61
C GLU A 104 -22.12 -32.20 -3.12
N ASP A 105 -21.93 -32.03 -4.43
CA ASP A 105 -20.62 -32.06 -5.09
C ASP A 105 -19.80 -30.81 -4.75
N ILE A 106 -20.44 -29.64 -4.64
CA ILE A 106 -19.71 -28.39 -4.39
C ILE A 106 -19.22 -28.25 -2.95
N PHE A 107 -19.84 -28.95 -2.01
CA PHE A 107 -19.42 -29.00 -0.60
C PHE A 107 -18.54 -30.22 -0.25
N ALA A 108 -18.37 -31.15 -1.20
CA ALA A 108 -17.43 -32.27 -1.03
C ALA A 108 -15.97 -31.80 -1.13
N TYR A 109 -15.06 -32.58 -0.52
CA TYR A 109 -13.63 -32.34 -0.68
C TYR A 109 -13.20 -32.57 -2.13
N SER A 110 -12.36 -31.66 -2.63
CA SER A 110 -11.82 -31.74 -3.99
C SER A 110 -10.33 -31.40 -4.01
N TYR A 111 -9.56 -32.04 -3.12
CA TYR A 111 -8.13 -31.80 -2.98
C TYR A 111 -7.37 -32.14 -4.26
N GLY A 112 -6.39 -31.31 -4.61
CA GLY A 112 -5.59 -31.47 -5.84
C GLY A 112 -6.32 -31.05 -7.12
N SER A 113 -7.56 -30.57 -7.03
CA SER A 113 -8.30 -29.98 -8.15
C SER A 113 -7.92 -28.52 -8.38
N PHE A 114 -8.14 -28.03 -9.61
CA PHE A 114 -7.93 -26.63 -9.98
C PHE A 114 -9.18 -26.07 -10.64
N ILE A 115 -9.71 -24.98 -10.10
CA ILE A 115 -10.74 -24.15 -10.74
C ILE A 115 -10.03 -23.08 -11.57
N LEU A 116 -10.39 -22.98 -12.84
CA LEU A 116 -9.78 -22.07 -13.81
C LEU A 116 -10.84 -21.26 -14.53
N GLU A 117 -10.71 -19.95 -14.55
CA GLU A 117 -11.44 -19.10 -15.49
C GLU A 117 -10.71 -19.06 -16.82
N THR A 118 -11.42 -19.34 -17.90
CA THR A 118 -10.82 -19.50 -19.22
C THR A 118 -11.32 -18.45 -20.21
N THR A 119 -10.46 -18.04 -21.14
CA THR A 119 -10.76 -17.02 -22.18
C THR A 119 -11.43 -17.61 -23.43
N GLY A 120 -11.88 -18.86 -23.35
CA GLY A 120 -12.55 -19.60 -24.41
C GLY A 120 -12.94 -21.00 -23.95
N GLU A 121 -13.45 -21.81 -24.88
CA GLU A 121 -13.76 -23.22 -24.62
C GLU A 121 -12.46 -24.02 -24.51
N ILE A 122 -12.22 -24.57 -23.33
CA ILE A 122 -11.04 -25.40 -23.02
C ILE A 122 -11.51 -26.77 -22.56
N VAL A 123 -10.76 -27.80 -22.91
CA VAL A 123 -11.02 -29.18 -22.49
C VAL A 123 -10.94 -29.30 -20.96
N GLY A 124 -12.09 -29.43 -20.31
CA GLY A 124 -12.27 -29.62 -18.88
C GLY A 124 -13.76 -29.77 -18.52
N GLU A 125 -14.06 -30.17 -17.28
CA GLU A 125 -15.44 -30.19 -16.77
C GLU A 125 -15.88 -28.74 -16.54
N THR A 126 -16.93 -28.30 -17.22
CA THR A 126 -17.46 -26.94 -17.03
C THR A 126 -18.14 -26.83 -15.67
N LEU A 127 -17.55 -26.04 -14.76
CA LEU A 127 -18.14 -25.78 -13.46
C LEU A 127 -19.25 -24.73 -13.53
N GLY A 128 -19.11 -23.74 -14.40
CA GLY A 128 -20.07 -22.65 -14.54
C GLY A 128 -19.51 -21.46 -15.31
N TYR A 129 -20.09 -20.29 -15.05
CA TYR A 129 -19.77 -19.03 -15.73
C TYR A 129 -19.75 -17.88 -14.73
N THR A 130 -18.82 -16.95 -14.89
CA THR A 130 -18.78 -15.71 -14.13
C THR A 130 -19.91 -14.76 -14.57
N THR A 131 -20.38 -13.89 -13.68
CA THR A 131 -21.53 -12.99 -13.94
C THR A 131 -21.31 -11.59 -13.35
N GLU A 132 -22.08 -10.60 -13.79
CA GLU A 132 -21.99 -9.21 -13.27
C GLU A 132 -22.94 -8.94 -12.09
N ASP A 133 -23.90 -9.83 -11.85
CA ASP A 133 -25.03 -9.61 -10.93
C ASP A 133 -24.70 -9.77 -9.45
N LYS A 134 -23.41 -9.94 -9.09
CA LYS A 134 -22.91 -10.04 -7.71
C LYS A 134 -23.61 -11.11 -6.87
N THR A 135 -24.03 -12.20 -7.52
CA THR A 135 -24.67 -13.36 -6.87
C THR A 135 -23.94 -14.65 -7.20
N ILE A 136 -24.05 -15.64 -6.30
CA ILE A 136 -23.68 -17.03 -6.59
C ILE A 136 -24.97 -17.82 -6.76
N ARG A 137 -25.12 -18.52 -7.89
CA ARG A 137 -26.36 -19.21 -8.28
C ARG A 137 -26.14 -20.68 -8.61
N LEU A 138 -27.00 -21.53 -8.07
CA LEU A 138 -27.08 -22.96 -8.36
C LEU A 138 -28.55 -23.35 -8.54
N GLY A 139 -28.93 -23.78 -9.75
CA GLY A 139 -30.33 -24.07 -10.08
C GLY A 139 -31.22 -22.83 -9.89
N SER A 140 -32.25 -22.94 -9.04
CA SER A 140 -33.14 -21.83 -8.68
C SER A 140 -32.67 -21.01 -7.48
N GLU A 141 -31.62 -21.46 -6.76
CA GLU A 141 -31.12 -20.76 -5.59
C GLU A 141 -30.10 -19.68 -5.98
N SER A 142 -30.12 -18.57 -5.23
CA SER A 142 -29.27 -17.41 -5.45
C SER A 142 -28.90 -16.77 -4.13
N LEU A 143 -27.60 -16.56 -3.90
CA LEU A 143 -27.08 -15.90 -2.70
C LEU A 143 -26.33 -14.63 -3.12
N ALA A 144 -26.60 -13.52 -2.42
CA ALA A 144 -25.89 -12.27 -2.65
C ALA A 144 -24.47 -12.35 -2.06
N LEU A 145 -23.47 -11.86 -2.81
CA LEU A 145 -22.09 -11.83 -2.31
C LEU A 145 -21.96 -10.99 -1.04
N SER A 146 -22.75 -9.92 -0.90
CA SER A 146 -22.76 -9.07 0.30
C SER A 146 -23.14 -9.82 1.56
N GLU A 147 -24.15 -10.70 1.49
CA GLU A 147 -24.60 -11.51 2.62
C GLU A 147 -23.51 -12.52 3.03
N LEU A 148 -22.88 -13.15 2.04
CA LEU A 148 -21.78 -14.09 2.29
C LEU A 148 -20.55 -13.38 2.89
N SER A 149 -20.20 -12.19 2.39
CA SER A 149 -19.13 -11.35 2.93
C SER A 149 -19.38 -10.91 4.36
N GLU A 150 -20.61 -10.53 4.70
CA GLU A 150 -20.94 -10.16 6.09
C GLU A 150 -20.74 -11.34 7.06
N ILE A 151 -21.13 -12.56 6.66
CA ILE A 151 -20.90 -13.77 7.45
C ILE A 151 -19.41 -14.08 7.58
N TYR A 152 -18.67 -14.01 6.46
CA TYR A 152 -17.25 -14.35 6.41
C TYR A 152 -16.40 -13.38 7.23
N GLU A 153 -16.63 -12.07 7.05
CA GLU A 153 -15.88 -11.00 7.73
C GLU A 153 -16.32 -10.84 9.20
N GLY A 154 -17.60 -11.07 9.50
CA GLY A 154 -18.16 -10.90 10.85
C GLY A 154 -17.73 -11.97 11.87
N ARG A 155 -17.17 -13.10 11.43
CA ARG A 155 -16.86 -14.26 12.29
C ARG A 155 -15.95 -13.92 13.48
N LEU A 156 -14.97 -13.04 13.28
CA LEU A 156 -14.00 -12.66 14.30
C LEU A 156 -14.20 -11.24 14.82
N GLU A 157 -15.19 -10.49 14.31
CA GLU A 157 -15.34 -9.06 14.60
C GLU A 157 -15.66 -8.78 16.08
N SER A 158 -16.33 -9.72 16.76
CA SER A 158 -16.62 -9.63 18.21
C SER A 158 -15.38 -9.79 19.09
N VAL A 159 -14.30 -10.39 18.57
CA VAL A 159 -13.05 -10.67 19.30
C VAL A 159 -11.91 -9.77 18.82
N TYR A 160 -11.85 -9.51 17.52
CA TYR A 160 -10.83 -8.73 16.85
C TYR A 160 -11.48 -7.68 15.95
N PRO A 161 -12.04 -6.60 16.52
CA PRO A 161 -12.74 -5.59 15.74
C PRO A 161 -11.77 -4.94 14.73
N CYS A 162 -12.14 -5.03 13.46
CA CYS A 162 -11.43 -4.44 12.32
C CYS A 162 -12.23 -3.29 11.70
N MET A 163 -13.52 -3.19 12.03
CA MET A 163 -14.46 -2.21 11.53
C MET A 163 -14.88 -1.23 12.62
N GLU A 164 -15.14 0.00 12.21
CA GLU A 164 -15.89 0.95 13.02
C GLU A 164 -17.25 1.20 12.37
N LYS A 165 -18.16 1.88 13.10
CA LYS A 165 -19.44 2.30 12.51
C LYS A 165 -19.18 3.07 11.21
N PRO A 166 -19.98 2.84 10.14
CA PRO A 166 -19.83 3.54 8.88
C PRO A 166 -19.81 5.05 9.15
N ALA A 167 -18.69 5.69 8.82
CA ALA A 167 -18.52 7.10 9.06
C ALA A 167 -19.16 7.91 7.92
N ALA A 168 -19.47 9.17 8.22
CA ALA A 168 -19.95 10.10 7.22
C ALA A 168 -18.84 10.44 6.20
N TYR A 169 -19.26 10.91 5.03
CA TYR A 169 -18.35 11.62 4.13
C TYR A 169 -17.75 12.83 4.85
N THR A 170 -16.49 13.12 4.54
CA THR A 170 -15.80 14.32 5.00
C THR A 170 -15.51 15.23 3.81
N GLU A 171 -15.05 16.45 4.07
CA GLU A 171 -14.79 17.41 3.00
C GLU A 171 -13.69 16.92 2.05
N THR A 172 -13.97 16.94 0.75
CA THR A 172 -12.99 16.62 -0.29
C THR A 172 -12.33 17.93 -0.75
N PHE A 173 -11.13 18.21 -0.22
CA PHE A 173 -10.42 19.46 -0.50
C PHE A 173 -9.86 19.49 -1.92
N SER A 174 -9.88 20.67 -2.55
CA SER A 174 -9.28 20.90 -3.87
C SER A 174 -8.62 22.27 -3.91
N TYR A 175 -7.31 22.29 -4.12
CA TYR A 175 -6.51 23.51 -4.24
C TYR A 175 -5.67 23.45 -5.51
N ASN A 176 -6.05 24.24 -6.51
CA ASN A 176 -5.34 24.32 -7.78
C ASN A 176 -4.39 25.53 -7.78
N LYS A 177 -3.08 25.27 -7.73
CA LYS A 177 -2.06 26.30 -7.87
C LYS A 177 -1.65 26.43 -9.32
N LYS A 178 -1.82 27.61 -9.91
CA LYS A 178 -1.42 27.87 -11.30
C LYS A 178 0.11 27.91 -11.48
N GLU A 179 0.83 28.37 -10.47
CA GLU A 179 2.29 28.53 -10.51
C GLU A 179 2.95 27.85 -9.31
N ILE A 180 3.67 26.76 -9.59
CA ILE A 180 4.48 26.04 -8.62
C ILE A 180 5.81 26.77 -8.46
N TYR A 181 6.40 26.71 -7.25
CA TYR A 181 7.72 27.29 -7.02
C TYR A 181 8.76 26.68 -7.98
N VAL A 182 9.61 27.52 -8.56
CA VAL A 182 10.68 27.13 -9.49
C VAL A 182 12.02 27.50 -8.85
N PRO A 183 13.02 26.60 -8.82
CA PRO A 183 14.29 26.92 -8.19
C PRO A 183 15.11 27.87 -9.06
N ASN A 184 15.94 28.68 -8.42
CA ASN A 184 16.91 29.52 -9.14
C ASN A 184 18.12 28.72 -9.65
N ILE A 185 18.28 27.47 -9.19
CA ILE A 185 19.36 26.58 -9.56
C ILE A 185 18.90 25.56 -10.61
N LYS A 186 19.78 25.27 -11.59
CA LYS A 186 19.59 24.17 -12.54
C LYS A 186 20.70 23.15 -12.39
N ILE A 187 20.33 21.89 -12.18
CA ILE A 187 21.27 20.79 -11.94
C ILE A 187 20.81 19.60 -12.76
N GLY A 188 21.68 19.11 -13.66
CA GLY A 188 21.33 18.03 -14.59
C GLY A 188 21.09 16.67 -13.92
N LYS A 189 21.77 16.39 -12.80
CA LYS A 189 21.58 15.18 -12.00
C LYS A 189 21.57 15.56 -10.51
N PRO A 190 20.40 15.88 -9.92
CA PRO A 190 20.35 16.34 -8.54
C PRO A 190 20.64 15.18 -7.58
N ARG A 191 21.36 15.48 -6.49
CA ARG A 191 21.70 14.49 -5.47
C ARG A 191 20.65 14.46 -4.36
N VAL A 192 20.18 13.26 -4.02
CA VAL A 192 19.28 13.00 -2.88
C VAL A 192 20.05 12.30 -1.76
N LEU A 193 20.00 12.88 -0.56
CA LEU A 193 20.57 12.30 0.65
C LEU A 193 19.49 11.55 1.43
N ILE A 194 19.74 10.26 1.68
CA ILE A 194 18.81 9.34 2.34
C ILE A 194 19.46 8.87 3.64
N PRO A 195 19.19 9.50 4.81
CA PRO A 195 19.69 9.01 6.08
C PRO A 195 19.04 7.69 6.47
N VAL A 196 19.86 6.77 6.98
CA VAL A 196 19.45 5.47 7.51
C VAL A 196 19.76 5.44 8.99
N PHE A 197 18.71 5.27 9.79
CA PHE A 197 18.79 5.08 11.22
C PHE A 197 18.57 3.59 11.54
N PRO A 198 19.01 3.07 12.70
CA PRO A 198 18.64 1.72 13.10
C PRO A 198 17.11 1.55 13.10
N GLY A 199 16.62 0.57 12.34
CA GLY A 199 15.19 0.31 12.15
C GLY A 199 14.56 0.95 10.90
N THR A 200 15.27 1.84 10.20
CA THR A 200 14.92 2.24 8.83
C THR A 200 14.93 1.01 7.91
N ASN A 201 13.94 0.89 7.01
CA ASN A 201 13.79 -0.31 6.17
C ASN A 201 13.23 -0.05 4.75
N CYS A 202 13.12 1.20 4.32
CA CYS A 202 12.60 1.59 3.00
C CYS A 202 13.64 2.35 2.15
N GLU A 203 14.88 2.43 2.61
CA GLU A 203 15.96 3.21 1.99
C GLU A 203 16.35 2.71 0.59
N TYR A 204 16.31 1.40 0.37
CA TYR A 204 16.64 0.81 -0.94
C TYR A 204 15.53 1.07 -1.96
N ASP A 205 14.26 0.96 -1.54
CA ASP A 205 13.11 1.27 -2.40
C ASP A 205 13.13 2.75 -2.79
N THR A 206 13.37 3.64 -1.82
CA THR A 206 13.54 5.09 -2.07
C THR A 206 14.71 5.37 -3.02
N ALA A 207 15.88 4.79 -2.78
CA ALA A 207 17.06 5.03 -3.61
C ALA A 207 16.81 4.59 -5.06
N LYS A 208 16.20 3.43 -5.25
CA LYS A 208 15.84 2.88 -6.56
C LYS A 208 14.90 3.81 -7.33
N VAL A 209 13.77 4.20 -6.77
CA VAL A 209 12.80 5.05 -7.49
C VAL A 209 13.34 6.45 -7.79
N MET A 210 14.22 6.98 -6.94
CA MET A 210 14.91 8.25 -7.19
C MET A 210 15.96 8.13 -8.31
N GLU A 211 16.70 7.03 -8.35
CA GLU A 211 17.66 6.74 -9.43
C GLU A 211 16.96 6.51 -10.77
N ASP A 212 15.84 5.76 -10.78
CA ASP A 212 14.98 5.53 -11.95
C ASP A 212 14.41 6.87 -12.48
N ALA A 213 14.14 7.82 -11.58
CA ALA A 213 13.72 9.18 -11.93
C ALA A 213 14.87 10.09 -12.44
N GLY A 214 16.13 9.63 -12.34
CA GLY A 214 17.32 10.35 -12.82
C GLY A 214 18.13 11.10 -11.76
N ALA A 215 17.87 10.89 -10.46
CA ALA A 215 18.68 11.46 -9.39
C ALA A 215 19.98 10.66 -9.13
N GLU A 216 20.88 11.22 -8.33
CA GLU A 216 21.97 10.46 -7.69
C GLU A 216 21.62 10.22 -6.22
N SER A 217 21.41 8.97 -5.82
CA SER A 217 21.06 8.61 -4.45
C SER A 217 22.30 8.38 -3.58
N ARG A 218 22.31 9.01 -2.39
CA ARG A 218 23.30 8.79 -1.34
C ARG A 218 22.61 8.26 -0.10
N ILE A 219 22.65 6.94 0.08
CA ILE A 219 22.25 6.29 1.34
C ILE A 219 23.33 6.56 2.38
N PHE A 220 23.00 7.22 3.49
CA PHE A 220 23.94 7.58 4.55
C PHE A 220 23.56 6.90 5.87
N VAL A 221 24.36 5.94 6.32
CA VAL A 221 24.11 5.22 7.58
C VAL A 221 24.58 6.04 8.78
N ILE A 222 23.67 6.32 9.71
CA ILE A 222 23.95 7.03 10.95
C ILE A 222 24.56 6.05 11.96
N ASN A 223 25.82 6.27 12.32
CA ASN A 223 26.47 5.49 13.38
C ASN A 223 26.11 6.10 14.74
N ASN A 224 25.25 5.42 15.48
CA ASN A 224 24.84 5.80 16.83
C ASN A 224 25.36 4.86 17.93
N LEU A 225 26.32 3.98 17.62
CA LEU A 225 26.83 2.98 18.56
C LEU A 225 27.67 3.59 19.69
N THR A 226 28.31 4.74 19.44
CA THR A 226 29.14 5.44 20.42
C THR A 226 28.92 6.95 20.32
N LYS A 227 29.28 7.70 21.38
CA LYS A 227 29.22 9.17 21.38
C LYS A 227 30.05 9.77 20.23
N ASP A 228 31.27 9.26 20.01
CA ASP A 228 32.13 9.70 18.91
C ASP A 228 31.57 9.30 17.54
N GLY A 229 30.83 8.18 17.46
CA GLY A 229 30.08 7.78 16.27
C GLY A 229 28.98 8.78 15.93
N ILE A 230 28.21 9.23 16.93
CA ILE A 230 27.15 10.23 16.76
C ILE A 230 27.74 11.56 16.28
N THR A 231 28.78 12.06 16.96
CA THR A 231 29.44 13.33 16.59
C THR A 231 29.96 13.29 15.16
N ARG A 232 30.65 12.20 14.77
CA ARG A 232 31.13 12.02 13.38
C ARG A 232 29.98 11.95 12.38
N SER A 233 28.90 11.23 12.71
CA SER A 233 27.72 11.14 11.85
C SER A 233 27.08 12.51 11.63
N VAL A 234 26.95 13.33 12.68
CA VAL A 234 26.46 14.72 12.56
C VAL A 234 27.36 15.54 11.65
N ASP A 235 28.68 15.46 11.83
CA ASP A 235 29.63 16.26 11.07
C ASP A 235 29.67 15.89 9.59
N GLU A 236 29.67 14.59 9.29
CA GLU A 236 29.68 14.06 7.94
C GLU A 236 28.34 14.25 7.25
N PHE A 237 27.22 14.01 7.95
CA PHE A 237 25.89 14.24 7.38
C PHE A 237 25.69 15.71 6.98
N ALA A 238 26.09 16.66 7.83
CA ALA A 238 26.04 18.09 7.48
C ALA A 238 26.83 18.43 6.20
N LYS A 239 28.01 17.83 6.01
CA LYS A 239 28.80 17.99 4.78
C LYS A 239 28.08 17.41 3.57
N GLU A 240 27.42 16.26 3.73
CA GLU A 240 26.66 15.61 2.66
C GLU A 240 25.39 16.39 2.29
N VAL A 241 24.72 17.03 3.27
CA VAL A 241 23.61 17.97 3.03
C VAL A 241 24.08 19.14 2.15
N GLY A 242 25.28 19.68 2.40
CA GLY A 242 25.87 20.76 1.60
C GLY A 242 26.12 20.39 0.13
N LYS A 243 26.26 19.11 -0.19
CA LYS A 243 26.44 18.59 -1.56
C LYS A 243 25.14 18.15 -2.23
N SER A 244 24.06 18.06 -1.46
CA SER A 244 22.79 17.49 -1.91
C SER A 244 21.75 18.58 -2.19
N GLN A 245 20.83 18.29 -3.11
CA GLN A 245 19.69 19.14 -3.46
C GLN A 245 18.41 18.70 -2.74
N MET A 246 18.39 17.44 -2.32
CA MET A 246 17.24 16.83 -1.66
C MET A 246 17.67 16.08 -0.41
N ILE A 247 16.82 16.09 0.60
CA ILE A 247 16.86 15.11 1.70
C ILE A 247 15.57 14.29 1.64
N PHE A 248 15.70 12.98 1.66
CA PHE A 248 14.55 12.08 1.69
C PHE A 248 14.61 11.22 2.95
N LEU A 249 13.61 11.33 3.82
CA LEU A 249 13.48 10.53 5.02
C LEU A 249 12.63 9.29 4.71
N PRO A 250 13.23 8.10 4.60
CA PRO A 250 12.51 6.87 4.26
C PRO A 250 11.64 6.37 5.42
N GLY A 251 10.74 5.45 5.10
CA GLY A 251 9.96 4.72 6.10
C GLY A 251 10.76 3.69 6.92
N GLY A 252 10.09 3.12 7.91
CA GLY A 252 10.64 2.11 8.83
C GLY A 252 10.18 2.31 10.26
N PHE A 253 10.94 1.77 11.19
CA PHE A 253 10.69 1.82 12.64
C PHE A 253 11.96 2.37 13.32
N SER A 254 12.32 3.63 13.05
CA SER A 254 13.57 4.18 13.57
C SER A 254 13.60 4.16 15.11
N GLY A 255 14.60 3.50 15.69
CA GLY A 255 14.66 3.28 17.14
C GLY A 255 13.61 2.30 17.68
N GLY A 256 12.98 1.48 16.82
CA GLY A 256 11.87 0.60 17.20
C GLY A 256 10.58 1.35 17.54
N ASP A 257 10.49 2.63 17.19
CA ASP A 257 9.44 3.58 17.59
C ASP A 257 9.30 3.74 19.12
N GLU A 258 10.36 3.42 19.87
CA GLU A 258 10.48 3.53 21.33
C GLU A 258 11.51 4.62 21.72
N PRO A 259 11.44 5.19 22.95
CA PRO A 259 10.44 5.00 24.00
C PRO A 259 9.20 5.91 23.91
N ASP A 260 9.20 6.92 23.02
CA ASP A 260 8.12 7.93 22.95
C ASP A 260 7.56 8.08 21.52
N GLY A 261 7.41 6.96 20.81
CA GLY A 261 6.72 6.88 19.53
C GLY A 261 7.58 7.15 18.29
N SER A 262 6.93 7.00 17.14
CA SER A 262 7.59 6.90 15.85
C SER A 262 8.28 8.19 15.38
N GLY A 263 9.42 8.07 14.68
CA GLY A 263 10.15 9.18 14.07
C GLY A 263 10.94 10.06 15.06
N LYS A 264 10.92 9.74 16.36
CA LYS A 264 11.61 10.54 17.40
C LYS A 264 13.12 10.52 17.25
N PHE A 265 13.72 9.38 16.90
CA PHE A 265 15.17 9.30 16.75
C PHE A 265 15.67 10.19 15.60
N ILE A 266 14.93 10.19 14.49
CA ILE A 266 15.17 11.09 13.35
C ILE A 266 15.02 12.55 13.80
N MET A 267 13.91 12.90 14.46
CA MET A 267 13.68 14.26 14.95
C MET A 267 14.82 14.72 15.88
N ALA A 268 15.28 13.89 16.82
CA ALA A 268 16.36 14.24 17.73
C ALA A 268 17.68 14.52 16.98
N PHE A 269 18.00 13.73 15.96
CA PHE A 269 19.18 13.95 15.11
C PHE A 269 19.09 15.27 14.34
N PHE A 270 17.92 15.59 13.77
CA PHE A 270 17.69 16.83 13.01
C PHE A 270 17.59 18.09 13.88
N ARG A 271 17.30 17.95 15.18
CA ARG A 271 17.36 19.06 16.16
C ARG A 271 18.79 19.47 16.55
N ASN A 272 19.81 18.67 16.22
CA ASN A 272 21.20 19.07 16.42
C ASN A 272 21.47 20.38 15.66
N ALA A 273 22.08 21.37 16.32
CA ALA A 273 22.27 22.72 15.78
C ALA A 273 22.95 22.73 14.40
N LYS A 274 23.93 21.85 14.19
CA LYS A 274 24.65 21.76 12.92
C LYS A 274 23.77 21.23 11.78
N ILE A 275 22.98 20.19 12.07
CA ILE A 275 22.06 19.61 11.09
C ILE A 275 20.93 20.58 10.79
N LYS A 276 20.35 21.20 11.84
CA LYS A 276 19.32 22.22 11.72
C LYS A 276 19.74 23.37 10.82
N GLU A 277 20.94 23.92 11.00
CA GLU A 277 21.46 24.99 10.13
C GLU A 277 21.69 24.50 8.70
N SER A 278 22.22 23.28 8.52
CA SER A 278 22.43 22.70 7.19
C SER A 278 21.12 22.51 6.42
N VAL A 279 20.03 22.12 7.10
CA VAL A 279 18.68 21.99 6.52
C VAL A 279 18.10 23.37 6.18
N ARG A 280 18.27 24.36 7.06
CA ARG A 280 17.85 25.75 6.78
C ARG A 280 18.59 26.34 5.60
N GLU A 281 19.88 26.04 5.45
CA GLU A 281 20.64 26.45 4.27
C GLU A 281 20.14 25.75 3.00
N LEU A 282 19.86 24.45 3.07
CA LEU A 282 19.28 23.70 1.95
C LEU A 282 17.96 24.31 1.47
N LEU A 283 17.00 24.50 2.38
CA LEU A 283 15.65 24.96 2.03
C LEU A 283 15.59 26.48 1.82
N GLY A 284 16.25 27.27 2.66
CA GLY A 284 16.14 28.73 2.66
C GLY A 284 17.06 29.45 1.68
N LYS A 285 18.19 28.84 1.27
CA LYS A 285 19.21 29.51 0.45
C LYS A 285 19.54 28.77 -0.86
N ARG A 286 19.28 27.47 -0.93
CA ARG A 286 19.66 26.62 -2.08
C ARG A 286 18.46 26.02 -2.81
N ASP A 287 17.26 26.51 -2.52
CA ASP A 287 16.00 26.06 -3.13
C ASP A 287 15.76 24.55 -3.07
N GLY A 288 16.36 23.86 -2.09
CA GLY A 288 16.30 22.41 -1.97
C GLY A 288 14.91 21.87 -1.66
N LEU A 289 14.75 20.56 -1.84
CA LEU A 289 13.52 19.85 -1.50
C LEU A 289 13.75 18.91 -0.32
N MET A 290 12.67 18.60 0.40
CA MET A 290 12.69 17.54 1.40
C MET A 290 11.42 16.72 1.33
N CYS A 291 11.52 15.40 1.48
CA CYS A 291 10.36 14.52 1.56
C CYS A 291 10.52 13.54 2.70
N GLY A 292 9.39 13.14 3.31
CA GLY A 292 9.34 12.10 4.31
C GLY A 292 8.14 11.19 4.07
N ILE A 293 8.39 9.89 3.98
CA ILE A 293 7.33 8.88 3.84
C ILE A 293 7.25 8.04 5.11
N CYS A 294 6.02 7.81 5.60
CA CYS A 294 5.72 7.05 6.80
C CYS A 294 6.53 7.57 8.01
N ASN A 295 7.62 6.88 8.40
CA ASN A 295 8.51 7.30 9.48
C ASN A 295 9.21 8.63 9.23
N GLY A 296 9.50 8.93 7.95
CA GLY A 296 9.96 10.24 7.55
C GLY A 296 8.92 11.33 7.78
N PHE A 297 7.64 11.10 7.46
CA PHE A 297 6.58 12.09 7.69
C PHE A 297 6.40 12.36 9.18
N GLN A 298 6.38 11.31 10.00
CA GLN A 298 6.34 11.41 11.47
C GLN A 298 7.47 12.27 12.03
N ALA A 299 8.68 12.15 11.47
CA ALA A 299 9.79 13.02 11.86
C ALA A 299 9.61 14.47 11.38
N LEU A 300 9.24 14.68 10.11
CA LEU A 300 9.10 16.03 9.54
C LEU A 300 8.00 16.85 10.21
N ILE A 301 6.88 16.22 10.56
CA ILE A 301 5.76 16.91 11.23
C ILE A 301 6.14 17.31 12.67
N LYS A 302 6.82 16.42 13.42
CA LYS A 302 7.34 16.71 14.78
C LYS A 302 8.47 17.75 14.79
N LEU A 303 9.16 17.92 13.66
CA LEU A 303 10.14 18.99 13.47
C LEU A 303 9.49 20.34 13.13
N GLY A 304 8.22 20.35 12.72
CA GLY A 304 7.54 21.55 12.21
C GLY A 304 7.83 21.87 10.74
N LEU A 305 8.66 21.07 10.06
CA LEU A 305 9.08 21.31 8.68
C LEU A 305 7.91 21.24 7.68
N VAL A 306 6.97 20.32 7.88
CA VAL A 306 5.79 20.22 7.00
C VAL A 306 4.71 21.26 7.32
N PRO A 307 4.31 21.52 8.58
CA PRO A 307 3.30 22.55 8.82
C PRO A 307 3.83 23.98 8.63
N PHE A 308 5.10 24.24 8.95
CA PHE A 308 5.63 25.61 9.07
C PHE A 308 6.79 25.93 8.12
N GLY A 309 7.41 24.93 7.47
CA GLY A 309 8.55 25.14 6.56
C GLY A 309 9.90 25.37 7.24
N ASP A 310 9.98 25.29 8.57
CA ASP A 310 11.22 25.41 9.34
C ASP A 310 11.21 24.45 10.54
N ILE A 311 12.40 24.17 11.08
CA ILE A 311 12.57 23.38 12.31
C ILE A 311 12.24 24.27 13.52
N VAL A 312 11.08 24.04 14.13
CA VAL A 312 10.57 24.79 15.28
C VAL A 312 10.25 23.85 16.46
N ASP A 313 10.12 24.42 17.66
CA ASP A 313 9.56 23.69 18.78
C ASP A 313 8.04 23.63 18.62
N THR A 314 7.51 22.41 18.55
CA THR A 314 6.09 22.12 18.44
C THR A 314 5.46 21.96 19.82
N ASP A 315 4.19 22.33 19.96
CA ASP A 315 3.38 22.13 21.16
C ASP A 315 2.18 21.21 20.89
N GLU A 316 1.30 21.05 21.88
CA GLU A 316 0.09 20.24 21.81
C GLU A 316 -0.96 20.73 20.80
N ASN A 317 -0.86 21.98 20.34
CA ASN A 317 -1.77 22.56 19.34
C ASN A 317 -1.26 22.37 17.91
N CYS A 318 -0.05 21.86 17.74
CA CYS A 318 0.52 21.57 16.43
C CYS A 318 -0.09 20.30 15.83
N PRO A 319 -0.26 20.25 14.49
CA PRO A 319 -0.69 19.02 13.83
C PRO A 319 0.35 17.92 14.08
N THR A 320 -0.11 16.69 14.25
CA THR A 320 0.75 15.54 14.55
C THR A 320 0.22 14.25 13.91
N LEU A 321 1.05 13.21 13.99
CA LEU A 321 0.65 11.84 13.71
C LEU A 321 0.64 11.04 15.02
N THR A 322 -0.41 10.24 15.20
CA THR A 322 -0.61 9.43 16.41
C THR A 322 -1.10 8.02 16.05
N PHE A 323 -1.34 7.20 17.07
CA PHE A 323 -1.87 5.85 16.94
C PHE A 323 -3.10 5.81 16.02
N ASN A 324 -3.12 4.82 15.14
CA ASN A 324 -4.30 4.52 14.32
C ASN A 324 -5.52 4.36 15.22
N LYS A 325 -6.70 4.78 14.73
CA LYS A 325 -7.94 4.79 15.53
C LYS A 325 -8.29 3.43 16.13
N ILE A 326 -8.06 2.35 15.39
CA ILE A 326 -8.27 0.96 15.84
C ILE A 326 -7.08 0.36 16.62
N ALA A 327 -6.07 1.16 16.96
CA ALA A 327 -4.87 0.79 17.72
C ALA A 327 -4.10 -0.43 17.17
N ARG A 328 -4.07 -0.58 15.84
CA ARG A 328 -3.40 -1.69 15.14
C ARG A 328 -2.56 -1.20 13.98
N HIS A 329 -1.52 -1.96 13.67
CA HIS A 329 -0.77 -1.82 12.44
C HIS A 329 -1.67 -2.12 11.23
N GLN A 330 -1.63 -1.22 10.24
CA GLN A 330 -2.37 -1.36 9.00
C GLN A 330 -1.40 -1.62 7.86
N SER A 331 -1.53 -2.76 7.21
CA SER A 331 -0.72 -3.16 6.05
C SER A 331 -1.63 -3.54 4.88
N LYS A 332 -1.94 -2.59 4.00
CA LYS A 332 -2.86 -2.80 2.87
C LYS A 332 -2.60 -1.81 1.74
N LEU A 333 -3.25 -2.02 0.60
CA LEU A 333 -3.33 -1.02 -0.46
C LEU A 333 -4.54 -0.12 -0.23
N VAL A 334 -4.37 1.19 -0.44
CA VAL A 334 -5.43 2.19 -0.29
C VAL A 334 -5.43 3.15 -1.46
N ARG A 335 -6.56 3.79 -1.71
CA ARG A 335 -6.69 4.84 -2.70
C ARG A 335 -6.49 6.19 -2.05
N ILE A 336 -5.70 7.04 -2.69
CA ILE A 336 -5.51 8.43 -2.32
C ILE A 336 -5.82 9.33 -3.50
N ARG A 337 -6.35 10.51 -3.20
CA ARG A 337 -6.61 11.57 -4.18
C ARG A 337 -5.64 12.71 -3.96
N VAL A 338 -5.17 13.33 -5.04
CA VAL A 338 -4.42 14.59 -4.99
C VAL A 338 -5.39 15.73 -4.69
N SER A 339 -5.24 16.34 -3.51
CA SER A 339 -6.04 17.48 -3.07
C SER A 339 -5.39 18.82 -3.43
N SER A 340 -4.06 18.86 -3.59
CA SER A 340 -3.32 20.06 -3.96
C SER A 340 -2.10 19.74 -4.82
N ASN A 341 -1.97 20.44 -5.95
CA ASN A 341 -0.80 20.36 -6.83
C ASN A 341 0.27 21.45 -6.53
N LYS A 342 0.18 22.11 -5.36
CA LYS A 342 1.06 23.20 -4.96
C LYS A 342 2.54 22.80 -4.83
N SER A 343 2.81 21.54 -4.50
CA SER A 343 4.16 21.06 -4.22
C SER A 343 4.93 20.73 -5.51
N PRO A 344 6.23 21.08 -5.62
CA PRO A 344 7.10 20.56 -6.67
C PRO A 344 7.12 19.03 -6.77
N TRP A 345 6.90 18.32 -5.65
CA TRP A 345 6.78 16.86 -5.63
C TRP A 345 5.54 16.34 -6.38
N LEU A 346 4.55 17.19 -6.64
CA LEU A 346 3.26 16.85 -7.25
C LEU A 346 3.05 17.57 -8.59
N LYS A 347 4.11 18.14 -9.18
CA LYS A 347 4.07 18.91 -10.44
C LYS A 347 3.47 18.12 -11.63
N ASN A 348 3.69 16.81 -11.69
CA ASN A 348 3.17 15.95 -12.76
C ASN A 348 1.85 15.24 -12.38
N THR A 349 1.06 15.84 -11.48
CA THR A 349 -0.25 15.36 -11.06
C THR A 349 -1.27 16.48 -11.19
N GLU A 350 -2.52 16.12 -11.43
CA GLU A 350 -3.66 17.04 -11.43
C GLU A 350 -4.49 16.88 -10.15
N VAL A 351 -5.09 17.97 -9.68
CA VAL A 351 -6.01 17.91 -8.54
C VAL A 351 -7.22 17.05 -8.95
N GLY A 352 -7.50 16.02 -8.17
CA GLY A 352 -8.51 15.02 -8.52
C GLY A 352 -7.95 13.68 -8.95
N ASP A 353 -6.67 13.59 -9.33
CA ASP A 353 -6.05 12.32 -9.69
C ASP A 353 -6.09 11.35 -8.51
N VAL A 354 -6.43 10.10 -8.79
CA VAL A 354 -6.52 9.02 -7.80
C VAL A 354 -5.44 7.98 -8.07
N TYR A 355 -4.72 7.61 -7.01
CA TYR A 355 -3.65 6.63 -7.05
C TYR A 355 -3.83 5.58 -5.96
N THR A 356 -3.36 4.36 -6.24
CA THR A 356 -3.29 3.29 -5.26
C THR A 356 -1.90 3.27 -4.64
N VAL A 357 -1.82 3.31 -3.32
CA VAL A 357 -0.55 3.29 -2.58
C VAL A 357 -0.56 2.23 -1.47
N PRO A 358 0.56 1.54 -1.23
CA PRO A 358 0.72 0.72 -0.04
C PRO A 358 0.81 1.57 1.23
N VAL A 359 0.15 1.14 2.30
CA VAL A 359 0.35 1.66 3.65
C VAL A 359 0.86 0.54 4.55
N SER A 360 1.70 0.88 5.53
CA SER A 360 2.26 -0.07 6.49
C SER A 360 2.67 0.65 7.77
N HIS A 361 1.72 0.96 8.66
CA HIS A 361 2.02 1.73 9.87
C HIS A 361 1.04 1.48 11.03
N GLY A 362 1.51 1.67 12.27
CA GLY A 362 0.70 1.70 13.50
C GLY A 362 0.34 3.10 14.00
N GLU A 363 1.11 4.12 13.61
CA GLU A 363 1.00 5.51 14.08
C GLU A 363 0.92 6.52 12.92
N GLY A 364 -0.07 6.37 12.04
CA GLY A 364 -0.21 7.23 10.86
C GLY A 364 -1.43 8.14 10.86
N ARG A 365 -2.15 8.21 11.98
CA ARG A 365 -3.38 9.01 12.06
C ARG A 365 -3.04 10.48 12.17
N PHE A 366 -3.41 11.27 11.16
CA PHE A 366 -3.34 12.72 11.20
C PHE A 366 -4.35 13.30 12.19
N TYR A 367 -3.85 14.15 13.08
CA TYR A 367 -4.64 14.82 14.11
C TYR A 367 -4.25 16.30 14.22
N ALA A 368 -5.26 17.16 14.21
CA ALA A 368 -5.17 18.60 14.40
C ALA A 368 -6.56 19.16 14.74
N SER A 369 -6.64 20.38 15.27
CA SER A 369 -7.93 21.06 15.45
C SER A 369 -8.53 21.48 14.10
N ASP A 370 -9.84 21.66 14.05
CA ASP A 370 -10.56 22.09 12.83
C ASP A 370 -10.04 23.44 12.32
N GLU A 371 -9.64 24.36 13.20
CA GLU A 371 -9.05 25.65 12.80
C GLU A 371 -7.69 25.47 12.10
N VAL A 372 -6.86 24.55 12.60
CA VAL A 372 -5.58 24.23 11.98
C VAL A 372 -5.79 23.57 10.63
N ILE A 373 -6.73 22.63 10.52
CA ILE A 373 -7.07 21.94 9.27
C ILE A 373 -7.58 22.94 8.23
N LYS A 374 -8.50 23.81 8.62
CA LYS A 374 -9.02 24.87 7.74
C LYS A 374 -7.91 25.77 7.22
N ARG A 375 -6.98 26.20 8.08
CA ARG A 375 -5.80 26.99 7.67
C ARG A 375 -4.90 26.23 6.70
N LEU A 376 -4.68 24.93 6.93
CA LEU A 376 -3.92 24.08 5.99
C LEU A 376 -4.63 23.97 4.64
N ALA A 377 -5.95 23.81 4.63
CA ALA A 377 -6.76 23.75 3.42
C ALA A 377 -6.71 25.08 2.63
N GLU A 378 -6.93 26.21 3.30
CA GLU A 378 -6.86 27.57 2.71
C GLU A 378 -5.47 27.86 2.11
N ASN A 379 -4.41 27.39 2.76
CA ASN A 379 -3.04 27.50 2.27
C ASN A 379 -2.67 26.47 1.19
N GLY A 380 -3.58 25.54 0.83
CA GLY A 380 -3.31 24.46 -0.12
C GLY A 380 -2.25 23.47 0.36
N GLN A 381 -2.07 23.33 1.68
CA GLN A 381 -1.10 22.44 2.32
C GLN A 381 -1.62 21.02 2.50
N ILE A 382 -2.93 20.77 2.35
CA ILE A 382 -3.47 19.41 2.28
C ILE A 382 -3.17 18.86 0.89
N ALA A 383 -2.19 17.97 0.81
CA ALA A 383 -1.66 17.48 -0.46
C ALA A 383 -2.44 16.29 -0.99
N THR A 384 -2.77 15.34 -0.11
CA THR A 384 -3.45 14.09 -0.46
C THR A 384 -4.43 13.66 0.62
N GLN A 385 -5.54 13.04 0.20
CA GLN A 385 -6.56 12.47 1.09
C GLN A 385 -6.83 11.01 0.74
N TYR A 386 -7.10 10.16 1.73
CA TYR A 386 -7.66 8.83 1.53
C TYR A 386 -9.06 8.93 0.93
N VAL A 387 -9.38 8.08 -0.05
CA VAL A 387 -10.66 8.11 -0.75
C VAL A 387 -11.28 6.73 -0.90
N ASP A 388 -12.61 6.70 -0.99
CA ASP A 388 -13.37 5.52 -1.32
C ASP A 388 -13.24 5.10 -2.80
N LEU A 389 -14.09 4.15 -3.22
CA LEU A 389 -14.09 3.65 -4.59
C LEU A 389 -14.59 4.68 -5.61
N ASP A 390 -15.38 5.66 -5.17
CA ASP A 390 -15.92 6.74 -6.00
C ASP A 390 -14.99 7.97 -6.04
N GLY A 391 -13.89 7.95 -5.29
CA GLY A 391 -12.89 9.02 -5.25
C GLY A 391 -13.22 10.14 -4.26
N ASN A 392 -14.15 9.93 -3.34
CA ASN A 392 -14.52 10.90 -2.32
C ASN A 392 -13.73 10.68 -1.02
N ALA A 393 -13.33 11.77 -0.36
CA ALA A 393 -12.70 11.69 0.95
C ALA A 393 -13.67 11.10 1.98
N THR A 394 -13.19 10.15 2.77
CA THR A 394 -14.06 9.39 3.67
C THR A 394 -13.39 9.08 5.00
N GLU A 395 -14.18 9.06 6.07
CA GLU A 395 -13.76 8.60 7.39
C GLU A 395 -13.96 7.10 7.60
N ASP A 396 -14.50 6.40 6.60
CA ASP A 396 -14.66 4.94 6.63
C ASP A 396 -13.31 4.24 6.74
N ILE A 397 -13.13 3.46 7.80
CA ILE A 397 -11.88 2.75 8.13
C ILE A 397 -11.43 1.79 7.01
N ARG A 398 -12.35 1.33 6.16
CA ARG A 398 -12.03 0.51 4.98
C ARG A 398 -11.18 1.27 3.97
N PHE A 399 -11.31 2.58 3.89
CA PHE A 399 -10.60 3.41 2.91
C PHE A 399 -9.61 4.38 3.56
N ASN A 400 -9.92 4.88 4.75
CA ASN A 400 -9.05 5.67 5.63
C ASN A 400 -8.55 4.76 6.77
N PRO A 401 -7.48 3.97 6.55
CA PRO A 401 -7.10 2.84 7.40
C PRO A 401 -6.72 3.23 8.84
N ASN A 402 -6.42 4.50 9.07
CA ASN A 402 -5.89 4.99 10.34
C ASN A 402 -6.82 5.97 11.05
N GLY A 403 -7.94 6.35 10.42
CA GLY A 403 -8.90 7.30 10.95
C GLY A 403 -8.35 8.72 11.03
N SER A 404 -7.53 9.13 10.05
CA SER A 404 -7.02 10.50 9.94
C SER A 404 -8.16 11.50 9.80
N ALA A 405 -8.07 12.63 10.50
CA ALA A 405 -9.05 13.71 10.41
C ALA A 405 -9.18 14.21 8.96
N PHE A 406 -10.41 14.38 8.48
CA PHE A 406 -10.71 14.76 7.09
C PHE A 406 -10.03 13.86 6.04
N ALA A 407 -9.76 12.60 6.39
CA ALA A 407 -9.05 11.66 5.54
C ALA A 407 -7.66 12.14 5.09
N ILE A 408 -7.02 13.08 5.80
CA ILE A 408 -5.73 13.65 5.41
C ILE A 408 -4.65 12.56 5.43
N GLU A 409 -3.99 12.35 4.29
CA GLU A 409 -2.93 11.35 4.14
C GLU A 409 -1.54 11.99 4.07
N GLY A 410 -1.44 13.16 3.47
CA GLY A 410 -0.19 13.90 3.33
C GLY A 410 -0.40 15.40 3.28
N ILE A 411 0.59 16.14 3.77
CA ILE A 411 0.60 17.60 3.81
C ILE A 411 1.95 18.16 3.32
N THR A 412 1.98 19.45 3.00
CA THR A 412 3.19 20.16 2.57
C THR A 412 3.49 21.38 3.41
N SER A 413 4.75 21.80 3.42
CA SER A 413 5.19 23.15 3.84
C SER A 413 4.40 24.28 3.16
N PRO A 414 4.34 25.48 3.77
CA PRO A 414 3.67 26.63 3.18
C PRO A 414 4.17 27.02 1.78
N ASP A 415 5.43 26.75 1.45
CA ASP A 415 6.00 26.97 0.11
C ASP A 415 5.88 25.74 -0.83
N GLY A 416 5.52 24.58 -0.28
CA GLY A 416 5.35 23.31 -0.98
C GLY A 416 6.61 22.44 -1.11
N ARG A 417 7.80 22.91 -0.71
CA ARG A 417 9.09 22.23 -0.98
C ARG A 417 9.39 21.06 -0.05
N VAL A 418 8.86 21.10 1.17
CA VAL A 418 8.80 19.96 2.10
C VAL A 418 7.47 19.22 1.94
N PHE A 419 7.51 17.92 1.68
CA PHE A 419 6.33 17.05 1.53
C PHE A 419 6.37 15.85 2.49
N GLY A 420 5.32 15.66 3.28
CA GLY A 420 5.17 14.51 4.18
C GLY A 420 3.92 13.70 3.84
N LYS A 421 4.05 12.37 3.75
CA LYS A 421 2.92 11.47 3.48
C LYS A 421 3.08 10.09 4.13
N MET A 422 1.98 9.36 4.31
CA MET A 422 1.98 8.03 4.97
C MET A 422 2.08 6.86 3.99
N GLY A 423 1.42 6.94 2.84
CA GLY A 423 1.45 5.96 1.77
C GLY A 423 2.81 5.89 1.10
N HIS A 424 3.28 4.66 0.90
CA HIS A 424 4.59 4.33 0.35
C HIS A 424 4.61 4.36 -1.17
N SER A 425 4.68 5.56 -1.75
CA SER A 425 4.82 5.73 -3.20
C SER A 425 6.14 5.15 -3.75
N GLU A 426 7.14 4.92 -2.90
CA GLU A 426 8.41 4.27 -3.26
C GLU A 426 8.29 2.75 -3.37
N ARG A 427 7.27 2.12 -2.76
CA ARG A 427 7.04 0.67 -2.84
C ARG A 427 6.33 0.31 -4.13
N THR A 428 6.99 0.57 -5.25
CA THR A 428 6.47 0.34 -6.60
C THR A 428 7.49 -0.36 -7.49
N GLY A 429 7.01 -1.05 -8.52
CA GLY A 429 7.85 -1.80 -9.44
C GLY A 429 7.05 -2.67 -10.39
N ASP A 430 7.71 -3.12 -11.45
CA ASP A 430 7.07 -3.90 -12.51
C ASP A 430 6.46 -5.20 -11.99
N GLY A 431 5.17 -5.37 -12.25
CA GLY A 431 4.43 -6.58 -11.88
C GLY A 431 4.14 -6.75 -10.39
N LEU A 432 4.30 -5.70 -9.57
CA LEU A 432 3.76 -5.67 -8.22
C LEU A 432 2.24 -5.50 -8.25
N TYR A 433 1.57 -6.01 -7.20
CA TYR A 433 0.15 -5.80 -6.94
C TYR A 433 -0.80 -6.20 -8.10
N LYS A 434 -0.44 -7.17 -8.95
CA LYS A 434 -1.22 -7.56 -10.14
C LYS A 434 -2.70 -7.91 -9.88
N ASN A 435 -3.04 -8.26 -8.65
CA ASN A 435 -4.39 -8.62 -8.22
C ASN A 435 -5.23 -7.43 -7.73
N VAL A 436 -4.64 -6.22 -7.69
CA VAL A 436 -5.33 -5.00 -7.33
C VAL A 436 -5.13 -3.99 -8.45
N GLU A 437 -6.21 -3.60 -9.09
CA GLU A 437 -6.15 -2.57 -10.13
C GLU A 437 -5.88 -1.20 -9.52
N GLY A 438 -5.11 -0.38 -10.22
CA GLY A 438 -4.83 0.97 -9.79
C GLY A 438 -3.66 1.59 -10.52
N ASN A 439 -3.59 2.92 -10.43
CA ASN A 439 -2.40 3.66 -10.82
C ASN A 439 -1.48 3.80 -9.60
N TYR A 440 -0.31 3.16 -9.63
CA TYR A 440 0.65 3.18 -8.52
C TYR A 440 1.71 4.27 -8.64
N ASP A 441 1.80 4.94 -9.80
CA ASP A 441 2.86 5.90 -10.07
C ASP A 441 2.32 7.34 -10.14
N MET A 442 2.45 8.02 -9.00
CA MET A 442 2.15 9.45 -8.84
C MET A 442 3.16 10.38 -9.53
N LYS A 443 4.21 9.85 -10.16
CA LYS A 443 5.29 10.61 -10.79
C LYS A 443 6.00 11.56 -9.83
N MET A 444 5.94 11.31 -8.51
CA MET A 444 6.45 12.28 -7.53
C MET A 444 7.98 12.41 -7.56
N PHE A 445 8.69 11.29 -7.72
CA PHE A 445 10.16 11.27 -7.79
C PHE A 445 10.65 11.93 -9.08
N LYS A 446 9.96 11.65 -10.20
CA LYS A 446 10.18 12.36 -11.47
C LYS A 446 9.95 13.87 -11.32
N SER A 447 8.88 14.28 -10.66
CA SER A 447 8.57 15.69 -10.43
C SER A 447 9.66 16.40 -9.61
N ALA A 448 10.20 15.72 -8.59
CA ALA A 448 11.29 16.24 -7.77
C ALA A 448 12.61 16.38 -8.56
N VAL A 449 12.92 15.46 -9.48
CA VAL A 449 14.09 15.59 -10.36
C VAL A 449 13.88 16.70 -11.39
N GLU A 450 12.68 16.79 -11.97
CA GLU A 450 12.31 17.81 -12.94
C GLU A 450 12.34 19.22 -12.37
N TYR A 451 12.07 19.38 -11.08
CA TYR A 451 12.21 20.66 -10.39
C TYR A 451 13.61 21.27 -10.56
N PHE A 452 14.68 20.47 -10.52
CA PHE A 452 16.05 20.96 -10.71
C PHE A 452 16.54 20.94 -12.16
N THR A 453 15.94 20.13 -13.03
CA THR A 453 16.44 19.88 -14.39
C THR A 453 15.71 20.68 -15.46
N LYS A 454 14.48 21.14 -15.20
CA LYS A 454 13.63 21.88 -16.14
C LYS A 454 13.22 23.22 -15.56
#